data_AF-A0A1Q3FKX6-F1
#
_entry.id   AF-A0A1Q3FKX6-F1
#
_cell.length_a   1.000
_cell.length_b   1.000
_cell.length_c   1.000
_cell.angle_alpha   90.00
_cell.angle_beta   90.00
_cell.angle_gamma   90.00
#
_symmetry.space_group_name_H-M   'P 1'
#
loop_
_entity.id
_entity.type
_entity.pdbx_description
1 polymer ?
#
loop_
_entity_poly.entity_id
_entity_poly.type
_entity_poly.pdbx_seq_one_letter_code
_entity_poly.pdbx_strand_id
1 'polypeptide(L)'
;MFSRSSKVNIELLNPQGIHIWTKYKPHHYGFGVELYINPSTADLGRCDLCRNVTTPVDGKFLIQDDTIVVKLGDTIRYRTVKDKVSGTKWYPWKTIVIDKHFLNQAENMCALQCDSTGHRATVNFLEQYIRNMLDSCDLPEQPSDHLFFPLPNAPALVGDPKRFVQARLYSVDLLRPLVDRVESVFLLQEGVGCKMQSVVDKLKILELGRDQLGVVDYDEVLFIPGPSADL
;
A
#
# COMPACT_ATOMS: atom_id res chain seq x y z
N MET A 1 -12.32 -26.78 -22.10
CA MET A 1 -12.98 -25.67 -21.36
C MET A 1 -12.19 -25.42 -20.08
N PHE A 2 -11.22 -24.49 -20.11
CA PHE A 2 -10.31 -24.28 -18.98
C PHE A 2 -10.98 -23.45 -17.89
N SER A 3 -11.36 -24.09 -16.79
CA SER A 3 -11.88 -23.41 -15.61
C SER A 3 -10.75 -22.53 -15.04
N ARG A 4 -10.88 -21.20 -15.16
CA ARG A 4 -10.02 -20.23 -14.48
C ARG A 4 -10.15 -20.44 -12.98
N SER A 5 -9.28 -21.28 -12.41
CA SER A 5 -9.26 -21.53 -10.98
C SER A 5 -9.00 -20.19 -10.29
N SER A 6 -9.87 -19.83 -9.35
CA SER A 6 -9.69 -18.60 -8.59
C SER A 6 -8.44 -18.80 -7.72
N LYS A 7 -7.40 -18.00 -7.96
CA LYS A 7 -6.16 -18.06 -7.18
C LYS A 7 -6.48 -17.81 -5.70
N VAL A 8 -6.08 -18.75 -4.86
CA VAL A 8 -6.10 -18.65 -3.40
C VAL A 8 -4.64 -18.44 -3.02
N ASN A 9 -4.39 -17.44 -2.19
CA ASN A 9 -3.06 -17.12 -1.71
C ASN A 9 -2.97 -17.59 -0.25
N ILE A 10 -1.84 -18.22 0.08
CA ILE A 10 -1.51 -18.70 1.40
C ILE A 10 -0.17 -18.07 1.73
N GLU A 11 -0.11 -17.38 2.85
CA GLU A 11 1.05 -16.63 3.35
C GLU A 11 1.30 -17.08 4.79
N LEU A 12 2.57 -17.29 5.15
CA LEU A 12 2.96 -17.58 6.54
C LEU A 12 3.39 -16.28 7.20
N LEU A 13 3.07 -16.13 8.48
CA LEU A 13 3.49 -15.00 9.29
C LEU A 13 4.76 -15.38 10.07
N ASN A 14 5.64 -14.40 10.29
CA ASN A 14 6.82 -14.53 11.13
C ASN A 14 6.55 -13.80 12.46
N PRO A 15 6.78 -14.38 13.65
CA PRO A 15 7.39 -15.69 13.93
C PRO A 15 6.50 -16.91 13.69
N GLN A 16 5.19 -16.72 13.67
CA GLN A 16 4.22 -17.80 13.48
C GLN A 16 2.89 -17.22 13.01
N GLY A 17 2.09 -18.06 12.36
CA GLY A 17 0.76 -17.75 11.87
C GLY A 17 0.60 -18.00 10.37
N ILE A 18 -0.64 -17.94 9.90
CA ILE A 18 -1.01 -18.19 8.52
C ILE A 18 -2.14 -17.24 8.08
N HIS A 19 -1.98 -16.64 6.91
CA HIS A 19 -2.97 -15.84 6.21
C HIS A 19 -3.41 -16.57 4.95
N ILE A 20 -4.72 -16.70 4.76
CA ILE A 20 -5.31 -17.32 3.58
C ILE A 20 -6.34 -16.37 3.02
N TRP A 21 -6.15 -15.96 1.77
CA TRP A 21 -7.04 -15.00 1.16
C TRP A 21 -7.33 -15.25 -0.31
N THR A 22 -8.46 -14.71 -0.75
CA THR A 22 -8.86 -14.67 -2.15
C THR A 22 -9.57 -13.35 -2.44
N LYS A 23 -9.45 -12.84 -3.66
CA LYS A 23 -10.12 -11.59 -4.06
C LYS A 23 -11.63 -11.73 -3.91
N TYR A 24 -12.27 -10.74 -3.29
CA TYR A 24 -13.72 -10.65 -3.19
C TYR A 24 -14.34 -10.59 -4.58
N LYS A 25 -15.50 -11.25 -4.74
CA LYS A 25 -16.31 -11.17 -5.95
C LYS A 25 -17.77 -10.99 -5.54
N PRO A 26 -18.54 -10.09 -6.17
CA PRO A 26 -19.93 -9.80 -5.78
C PRO A 26 -20.88 -11.01 -5.73
N HIS A 27 -20.57 -12.09 -6.45
CA HIS A 27 -21.38 -13.31 -6.48
C HIS A 27 -20.92 -14.41 -5.52
N HIS A 28 -19.99 -14.10 -4.61
CA HIS A 28 -19.50 -15.00 -3.57
C HIS A 28 -19.89 -14.44 -2.21
N TYR A 29 -20.65 -15.22 -1.43
CA TYR A 29 -21.16 -14.84 -0.11
C TYR A 29 -20.30 -15.33 1.04
N GLY A 30 -19.44 -16.30 0.76
CA GLY A 30 -18.59 -16.90 1.76
C GLY A 30 -17.35 -17.50 1.15
N PHE A 31 -16.28 -17.51 1.94
CA PHE A 31 -15.05 -18.19 1.64
C PHE A 31 -14.62 -18.96 2.88
N GLY A 32 -14.26 -20.22 2.69
CA GLY A 32 -13.76 -21.05 3.75
C GLY A 32 -12.54 -21.85 3.32
N VAL A 33 -11.79 -22.29 4.31
CA VAL A 33 -10.62 -23.14 4.14
C VAL A 33 -10.69 -24.30 5.11
N GLU A 34 -10.24 -25.44 4.63
CA GLU A 34 -9.95 -26.61 5.43
C GLU A 34 -8.51 -27.01 5.12
N LEU A 35 -7.66 -26.99 6.15
CA LEU A 35 -6.22 -27.14 6.03
C LEU A 35 -5.65 -28.03 7.15
N TYR A 36 -4.69 -28.87 6.76
CA TYR A 36 -3.95 -29.79 7.61
C TYR A 36 -2.46 -29.65 7.38
N ILE A 37 -1.67 -29.71 8.45
CA ILE A 37 -0.21 -29.65 8.46
C ILE A 37 0.32 -31.05 8.76
N ASN A 38 1.20 -31.56 7.91
CA ASN A 38 1.75 -32.91 7.97
C ASN A 38 0.67 -33.99 8.17
N PRO A 39 -0.41 -34.02 7.34
CA PRO A 39 -1.50 -34.94 7.55
C PRO A 39 -1.03 -36.38 7.47
N SER A 40 -1.09 -37.09 8.60
CA SER A 40 -0.85 -38.53 8.67
C SER A 40 -2.18 -39.28 8.53
N THR A 41 -2.13 -40.53 8.06
CA THR A 41 -3.33 -41.40 8.05
C THR A 41 -3.86 -41.71 9.45
N ALA A 42 -3.08 -41.44 10.51
CA ALA A 42 -3.46 -41.64 11.90
C ALA A 42 -4.25 -40.45 12.49
N ASP A 43 -4.18 -39.25 11.89
CA ASP A 43 -4.73 -38.00 12.44
C ASP A 43 -6.05 -37.55 11.79
N LEU A 44 -6.88 -38.50 11.35
CA LEU A 44 -8.13 -38.29 10.59
C LEU A 44 -9.25 -37.47 11.29
N GLY A 45 -8.96 -36.71 12.35
CA GLY A 45 -9.95 -35.95 13.10
C GLY A 45 -9.56 -34.54 13.55
N ARG A 46 -8.30 -34.10 13.37
CA ARG A 46 -7.88 -32.76 13.84
C ARG A 46 -7.53 -31.87 12.65
N CYS A 47 -8.46 -30.98 12.30
CA CYS A 47 -8.20 -29.93 11.34
C CYS A 47 -7.39 -28.81 12.00
N ASP A 48 -6.26 -28.44 11.40
CA ASP A 48 -5.40 -27.36 11.90
C ASP A 48 -6.02 -25.99 11.65
N LEU A 49 -6.66 -25.80 10.49
CA LEU A 49 -7.42 -24.58 10.19
C LEU A 49 -8.68 -24.90 9.38
N CYS A 50 -9.81 -24.88 10.06
CA CYS A 50 -11.15 -25.04 9.49
C CYS A 50 -12.01 -23.82 9.84
N ARG A 51 -12.04 -22.82 8.96
CA ARG A 51 -12.78 -21.56 9.19
C ARG A 51 -13.43 -21.07 7.92
N ASN A 52 -14.54 -20.35 8.11
CA ASN A 52 -15.28 -19.67 7.07
C ASN A 52 -15.42 -18.19 7.42
N VAL A 53 -15.45 -17.33 6.40
CA VAL A 53 -15.69 -15.89 6.50
C VAL A 53 -16.72 -15.47 5.47
N THR A 54 -17.62 -14.57 5.86
CA THR A 54 -18.70 -14.04 5.01
C THR A 54 -18.53 -12.56 4.70
N THR A 55 -17.74 -11.85 5.51
CA THR A 55 -17.49 -10.41 5.35
C THR A 55 -16.10 -10.20 4.72
N PRO A 56 -16.00 -9.48 3.58
CA PRO A 56 -14.71 -9.12 3.03
C PRO A 56 -14.06 -7.98 3.84
N VAL A 57 -12.73 -7.96 3.86
CA VAL A 57 -11.88 -6.89 4.41
C VAL A 57 -10.97 -6.43 3.27
N ASP A 58 -10.95 -5.12 3.00
CA ASP A 58 -10.12 -4.50 1.94
C ASP A 58 -10.22 -5.19 0.56
N GLY A 59 -11.44 -5.56 0.16
CA GLY A 59 -11.71 -6.22 -1.12
C GLY A 59 -11.23 -7.68 -1.19
N LYS A 60 -10.94 -8.32 -0.05
CA LYS A 60 -10.51 -9.72 0.06
C LYS A 60 -11.40 -10.47 1.05
N PHE A 61 -11.60 -11.76 0.82
CA PHE A 61 -11.96 -12.66 1.91
C PHE A 61 -10.66 -13.12 2.56
N LEU A 62 -10.48 -12.82 3.85
CA LEU A 62 -9.27 -13.09 4.61
C LEU A 62 -9.58 -14.00 5.79
N ILE A 63 -8.82 -15.08 5.92
CA ILE A 63 -8.80 -15.98 7.08
C ILE A 63 -7.40 -15.91 7.66
N GLN A 64 -7.30 -15.61 8.95
CA GLN A 64 -6.05 -15.47 9.67
C GLN A 64 -6.07 -16.36 10.92
N ASP A 65 -4.92 -16.98 11.20
CA ASP A 65 -4.64 -17.65 12.47
C ASP A 65 -3.20 -17.39 12.89
N ASP A 66 -2.99 -16.78 14.05
CA ASP A 66 -1.67 -16.35 14.54
C ASP A 66 -0.96 -17.42 15.40
N THR A 67 -1.63 -18.57 15.61
CA THR A 67 -1.16 -19.64 16.49
C THR A 67 -0.53 -20.80 15.74
N ILE A 68 -0.79 -20.90 14.43
CA ILE A 68 -0.29 -21.97 13.59
C ILE A 68 1.20 -21.81 13.32
N VAL A 69 1.97 -22.83 13.70
CA VAL A 69 3.42 -22.89 13.48
C VAL A 69 3.71 -23.85 12.33
N VAL A 70 4.33 -23.33 11.28
CA VAL A 70 4.74 -24.09 10.08
C VAL A 70 6.24 -23.99 9.92
N LYS A 71 6.92 -25.13 9.71
CA LYS A 71 8.38 -25.24 9.61
C LYS A 71 8.83 -25.62 8.20
N LEU A 72 10.10 -25.34 7.91
CA LEU A 72 10.75 -25.82 6.69
C LEU A 72 10.64 -27.35 6.61
N GLY A 73 10.14 -27.86 5.48
CA GLY A 73 9.91 -29.28 5.24
C GLY A 73 8.48 -29.75 5.55
N ASP A 74 7.65 -28.93 6.20
CA ASP A 74 6.26 -29.30 6.47
C ASP A 74 5.46 -29.42 5.17
N THR A 75 4.41 -30.25 5.21
CA THR A 75 3.47 -30.45 4.11
C THR A 75 2.10 -29.92 4.49
N ILE A 76 1.62 -28.89 3.80
CA ILE A 76 0.28 -28.34 3.98
C ILE A 76 -0.65 -28.95 2.95
N ARG A 77 -1.71 -29.63 3.40
CA ARG A 77 -2.81 -30.11 2.56
C ARG A 77 -4.04 -29.28 2.83
N TYR A 78 -4.60 -28.65 1.80
CA TYR A 78 -5.75 -27.77 1.95
C TYR A 78 -6.78 -27.93 0.84
N ARG A 79 -8.02 -27.55 1.13
CA ARG A 79 -9.07 -27.28 0.15
C ARG A 79 -9.81 -26.02 0.56
N THR A 80 -10.44 -25.38 -0.42
CA THR A 80 -11.26 -24.20 -0.15
C THR A 80 -12.71 -24.47 -0.49
N VAL A 81 -13.60 -23.81 0.25
CA VAL A 81 -15.03 -23.78 -0.02
C VAL A 81 -15.43 -22.34 -0.37
N LYS A 82 -16.31 -22.17 -1.35
CA LYS A 82 -16.88 -20.87 -1.71
C LYS A 82 -18.39 -20.98 -1.74
N ASP A 83 -19.05 -20.13 -0.97
CA ASP A 83 -20.50 -20.01 -1.00
C ASP A 83 -20.89 -19.01 -2.08
N LYS A 84 -21.79 -19.43 -2.97
CA LYS A 84 -22.30 -18.64 -4.09
C LYS A 84 -23.81 -18.66 -4.09
N VAL A 85 -24.41 -17.80 -4.91
CA VAL A 85 -25.85 -17.84 -5.22
C VAL A 85 -26.28 -19.25 -5.67
N SER A 86 -25.45 -19.90 -6.49
CA SER A 86 -25.69 -21.24 -7.01
C SER A 86 -25.43 -22.36 -6.01
N GLY A 87 -25.17 -22.04 -4.74
CA GLY A 87 -24.80 -22.98 -3.69
C GLY A 87 -23.31 -23.04 -3.39
N THR A 88 -22.97 -23.87 -2.40
CA THR A 88 -21.62 -24.10 -1.89
C THR A 88 -20.80 -24.94 -2.86
N LYS A 89 -19.64 -24.41 -3.28
CA LYS A 89 -18.70 -25.13 -4.14
C LYS A 89 -17.41 -25.45 -3.41
N TRP A 90 -17.12 -26.74 -3.29
CA TRP A 90 -15.84 -27.25 -2.82
C TRP A 90 -14.84 -27.33 -3.96
N TYR A 91 -13.62 -26.90 -3.70
CA TYR A 91 -12.49 -27.04 -4.62
C TYR A 91 -11.67 -28.29 -4.27
N PRO A 92 -11.00 -28.90 -5.26
CA PRO A 92 -10.21 -30.10 -5.01
C PRO A 92 -9.06 -29.84 -4.04
N TRP A 93 -8.65 -30.90 -3.35
CA TRP A 93 -7.48 -30.88 -2.47
C TRP A 93 -6.22 -30.46 -3.21
N LYS A 94 -5.40 -29.69 -2.53
CA LYS A 94 -4.07 -29.25 -2.96
C LYS A 94 -3.07 -29.51 -1.85
N THR A 95 -1.83 -29.76 -2.24
CA THR A 95 -0.72 -29.99 -1.32
C THR A 95 0.41 -29.03 -1.65
N ILE A 96 0.98 -28.40 -0.63
CA ILE A 96 2.14 -27.50 -0.71
C ILE A 96 3.20 -28.07 0.23
N VAL A 97 4.45 -28.12 -0.22
CA VAL A 97 5.59 -28.42 0.62
C VAL A 97 6.28 -27.10 0.95
N ILE A 98 6.59 -26.89 2.22
CA ILE A 98 7.17 -25.65 2.72
C ILE A 98 8.67 -25.71 2.48
N ASP A 99 9.10 -25.08 1.40
CA ASP A 99 10.50 -24.95 1.05
C ASP A 99 11.06 -23.56 1.44
N LYS A 100 12.35 -23.37 1.20
CA LYS A 100 13.02 -22.09 1.47
C LYS A 100 12.43 -20.95 0.63
N HIS A 101 11.89 -21.22 -0.55
CA HIS A 101 11.29 -20.18 -1.39
C HIS A 101 9.95 -19.71 -0.79
N PHE A 102 9.15 -20.62 -0.23
CA PHE A 102 7.90 -20.31 0.44
C PHE A 102 8.15 -19.51 1.74
N LEU A 103 9.17 -19.88 2.51
CA LEU A 103 9.60 -19.10 3.68
C LEU A 103 10.19 -17.74 3.29
N ASN A 104 11.02 -17.66 2.25
CA ASN A 104 11.55 -16.38 1.77
C ASN A 104 10.43 -15.41 1.31
N GLN A 105 9.30 -15.92 0.80
CA GLN A 105 8.13 -15.07 0.52
C GLN A 105 7.47 -14.52 1.80
N ALA A 106 7.42 -15.32 2.88
CA ALA A 106 6.98 -14.88 4.20
C ALA A 106 7.98 -13.90 4.86
N GLU A 107 9.29 -14.16 4.71
CA GLU A 107 10.37 -13.29 5.18
C GLU A 107 10.38 -11.95 4.42
N ASN A 108 10.12 -11.93 3.11
CA ASN A 108 10.02 -10.69 2.32
C ASN A 108 8.78 -9.85 2.67
N MET A 109 7.71 -10.46 3.16
CA MET A 109 6.53 -9.74 3.67
C MET A 109 6.75 -9.21 5.10
N CYS A 110 7.47 -9.94 5.95
CA CYS A 110 7.90 -9.44 7.26
C CYS A 110 9.10 -8.47 7.20
N ALA A 111 9.89 -8.45 6.12
CA ALA A 111 10.91 -7.43 5.88
C ALA A 111 10.32 -6.05 5.57
N LEU A 112 9.03 -5.98 5.24
CA LEU A 112 8.27 -4.73 5.10
C LEU A 112 7.60 -4.28 6.40
N GLN A 113 7.43 -5.16 7.39
CA GLN A 113 6.66 -4.85 8.62
C GLN A 113 7.41 -5.02 9.95
N CYS A 114 8.57 -5.71 9.99
CA CYS A 114 9.23 -6.04 11.26
C CYS A 114 10.71 -5.62 11.38
N ASP A 115 11.29 -4.91 10.40
CA ASP A 115 12.58 -4.23 10.60
C ASP A 115 12.46 -2.73 10.34
N SER A 116 11.89 -2.03 11.32
CA SER A 116 11.83 -0.56 11.33
C SER A 116 13.22 0.09 11.34
N THR A 117 14.31 -0.67 11.52
CA THR A 117 15.68 -0.18 11.51
C THR A 117 16.39 -0.42 10.18
N GLY A 118 16.31 -1.61 9.60
CA GLY A 118 16.86 -1.94 8.28
C GLY A 118 16.05 -1.35 7.13
N HIS A 119 14.72 -1.41 7.18
CA HIS A 119 13.88 -0.77 6.15
C HIS A 119 13.97 0.76 6.23
N ARG A 120 14.04 1.32 7.44
CA ARG A 120 14.31 2.74 7.63
C ARG A 120 15.74 3.09 7.22
N ALA A 121 16.72 2.22 7.45
CA ALA A 121 18.08 2.44 6.95
C ALA A 121 18.13 2.41 5.42
N THR A 122 17.39 1.52 4.77
CA THR A 122 17.26 1.48 3.30
C THR A 122 16.50 2.69 2.79
N VAL A 123 15.38 3.07 3.39
CA VAL A 123 14.63 4.29 3.03
C VAL A 123 15.50 5.52 3.24
N ASN A 124 16.19 5.64 4.37
CA ASN A 124 17.13 6.72 4.64
C ASN A 124 18.29 6.71 3.62
N PHE A 125 18.81 5.54 3.27
CA PHE A 125 19.87 5.40 2.27
C PHE A 125 19.37 5.84 0.89
N LEU A 126 18.18 5.43 0.47
CA LEU A 126 17.57 5.84 -0.78
C LEU A 126 17.23 7.33 -0.79
N GLU A 127 16.70 7.87 0.29
CA GLU A 127 16.46 9.31 0.45
C GLU A 127 17.77 10.08 0.37
N GLN A 128 18.82 9.61 1.06
CA GLN A 128 20.14 10.24 1.00
C GLN A 128 20.75 10.12 -0.40
N TYR A 129 20.58 8.99 -1.07
CA TYR A 129 21.05 8.79 -2.44
C TYR A 129 20.34 9.73 -3.42
N ILE A 130 19.03 9.89 -3.29
CA ILE A 130 18.25 10.86 -4.09
C ILE A 130 18.71 12.29 -3.78
N ARG A 131 18.92 12.65 -2.51
CA ARG A 131 19.48 13.97 -2.13
C ARG A 131 20.84 14.20 -2.78
N ASN A 132 21.75 13.24 -2.63
CA ASN A 132 23.07 13.31 -3.23
C ASN A 132 22.98 13.43 -4.76
N MET A 133 22.06 12.71 -5.40
CA MET A 133 21.83 12.82 -6.84
C MET A 133 21.36 14.23 -7.21
N LEU A 134 20.36 14.77 -6.51
CA LEU A 134 19.86 16.13 -6.72
C LEU A 134 20.95 17.19 -6.52
N ASP A 135 21.85 17.00 -5.54
CA ASP A 135 22.94 17.92 -5.24
C ASP A 135 24.13 17.79 -6.22
N SER A 136 24.35 16.58 -6.77
CA SER A 136 25.49 16.26 -7.66
C SER A 136 25.19 16.46 -9.14
N CYS A 137 23.92 16.52 -9.53
CA CYS A 137 23.55 16.79 -10.91
C CYS A 137 23.58 18.31 -11.15
N ASP A 138 24.54 18.77 -11.97
CA ASP A 138 24.48 20.08 -12.62
C ASP A 138 23.34 20.06 -13.66
N LEU A 139 22.11 20.14 -13.16
CA LEU A 139 20.94 20.34 -14.00
C LEU A 139 20.89 21.81 -14.43
N PRO A 140 20.59 22.09 -15.72
CA PRO A 140 20.45 23.47 -16.20
C PRO A 140 19.35 24.24 -15.46
N GLU A 141 18.37 23.54 -14.89
CA GLU A 141 17.37 24.07 -13.97
C GLU A 141 17.35 23.22 -12.70
N GLN A 142 17.61 23.83 -11.54
CA GLN A 142 17.49 23.16 -10.26
C GLN A 142 16.01 22.92 -9.94
N PRO A 143 15.59 21.69 -9.60
CA PRO A 143 14.20 21.41 -9.25
C PRO A 143 13.79 22.22 -8.03
N SER A 144 12.63 22.89 -8.09
CA SER A 144 12.15 23.67 -6.95
C SER A 144 11.60 22.74 -5.86
N ASP A 145 11.53 23.26 -4.65
CA ASP A 145 10.86 22.66 -3.50
C ASP A 145 9.42 23.19 -3.32
N HIS A 146 8.82 23.74 -4.38
CA HIS A 146 7.52 24.40 -4.33
C HIS A 146 6.38 23.50 -4.82
N LEU A 147 5.26 23.53 -4.08
CA LEU A 147 4.00 22.89 -4.43
C LEU A 147 2.91 23.94 -4.63
N PHE A 148 1.88 23.56 -5.38
CA PHE A 148 0.69 24.38 -5.55
C PHE A 148 -0.58 23.60 -5.24
N PHE A 149 -1.48 24.24 -4.49
CA PHE A 149 -2.82 23.76 -4.21
C PHE A 149 -3.82 24.64 -5.00
N PRO A 150 -4.30 24.16 -6.17
CA PRO A 150 -5.26 24.90 -6.98
C PRO A 150 -6.55 25.18 -6.20
N LEU A 151 -6.93 26.44 -6.14
CA LEU A 151 -8.16 26.91 -5.53
C LEU A 151 -8.53 28.27 -6.14
N PRO A 152 -9.46 28.31 -7.11
CA PRO A 152 -9.90 29.56 -7.71
C PRO A 152 -10.47 30.53 -6.67
N ASN A 153 -10.12 31.82 -6.77
CA ASN A 153 -10.47 32.86 -5.81
C ASN A 153 -9.95 32.60 -4.38
N ALA A 154 -8.76 32.00 -4.24
CA ALA A 154 -8.19 31.65 -2.94
C ALA A 154 -8.14 32.82 -1.94
N PRO A 155 -7.84 34.09 -2.32
CA PRO A 155 -7.79 35.20 -1.37
C PRO A 155 -9.12 35.49 -0.65
N ALA A 156 -10.25 35.13 -1.26
CA ALA A 156 -11.56 35.27 -0.63
C ALA A 156 -11.94 34.05 0.24
N LEU A 157 -11.31 32.90 0.02
CA LEU A 157 -11.65 31.61 0.63
C LEU A 157 -10.68 31.19 1.74
N VAL A 158 -9.45 31.69 1.72
CA VAL A 158 -8.36 31.26 2.60
C VAL A 158 -7.98 32.40 3.54
N GLY A 159 -8.42 32.30 4.79
CA GLY A 159 -8.08 33.27 5.84
C GLY A 159 -6.64 33.14 6.35
N ASP A 160 -6.13 31.90 6.46
CA ASP A 160 -4.76 31.60 6.87
C ASP A 160 -4.18 30.55 5.91
N PRO A 161 -3.30 30.95 4.98
CA PRO A 161 -2.69 30.04 4.00
C PRO A 161 -1.88 28.91 4.65
N LYS A 162 -1.27 29.16 5.82
CA LYS A 162 -0.44 28.16 6.50
C LYS A 162 -1.32 27.08 7.09
N ARG A 163 -2.38 27.47 7.82
CA ARG A 163 -3.37 26.53 8.32
C ARG A 163 -4.07 25.76 7.21
N PHE A 164 -4.37 26.42 6.08
CA PHE A 164 -4.97 25.75 4.93
C PHE A 164 -4.10 24.59 4.43
N VAL A 165 -2.81 24.85 4.14
CA VAL A 165 -1.88 23.81 3.67
C VAL A 165 -1.71 22.71 4.72
N GLN A 166 -1.50 23.09 5.99
CA GLN A 166 -1.35 22.11 7.08
C GLN A 166 -2.58 21.22 7.25
N ALA A 167 -3.79 21.78 7.16
CA ALA A 167 -5.03 21.02 7.26
C ALA A 167 -5.21 20.04 6.09
N ARG A 168 -4.83 20.45 4.86
CA ARG A 168 -4.85 19.59 3.67
C ARG A 168 -3.85 18.44 3.78
N LEU A 169 -2.63 18.70 4.23
CA LEU A 169 -1.65 17.64 4.46
C LEU A 169 -2.09 16.69 5.58
N TYR A 170 -2.68 17.23 6.65
CA TYR A 170 -3.13 16.43 7.79
C TYR A 170 -4.30 15.50 7.46
N SER A 171 -5.14 15.84 6.47
CA SER A 171 -6.27 15.01 6.05
C SER A 171 -5.88 13.69 5.37
N VAL A 172 -4.60 13.53 4.99
CA VAL A 172 -4.06 12.28 4.45
C VAL A 172 -3.11 11.67 5.47
N ASP A 173 -3.44 10.48 5.97
CA ASP A 173 -2.71 9.84 7.08
C ASP A 173 -1.21 9.71 6.85
N LEU A 174 -0.81 9.36 5.61
CA LEU A 174 0.60 9.20 5.23
C LEU A 174 1.35 10.53 5.11
N LEU A 175 0.65 11.67 4.99
CA LEU A 175 1.25 13.00 4.85
C LEU A 175 1.36 13.76 6.17
N ARG A 176 0.71 13.30 7.24
CA ARG A 176 0.78 13.92 8.58
C ARG A 176 2.22 14.20 9.05
N PRO A 177 3.22 13.32 8.85
CA PRO A 177 4.60 13.60 9.26
C PRO A 177 5.27 14.76 8.51
N LEU A 178 4.71 15.20 7.37
CA LEU A 178 5.26 16.27 6.54
C LEU A 178 4.62 17.64 6.85
N VAL A 179 3.58 17.70 7.69
CA VAL A 179 2.86 18.93 8.04
C VAL A 179 3.79 20.00 8.62
N ASP A 180 4.72 19.59 9.48
CA ASP A 180 5.69 20.49 10.12
C ASP A 180 6.91 20.79 9.23
N ARG A 181 6.96 20.21 8.02
CA ARG A 181 8.05 20.39 7.04
C ARG A 181 7.72 21.43 5.97
N VAL A 182 6.61 22.13 6.12
CA VAL A 182 6.26 23.32 5.32
C VAL A 182 7.06 24.52 5.83
N GLU A 183 7.95 25.06 5.01
CA GLU A 183 8.83 26.18 5.36
C GLU A 183 8.08 27.52 5.26
N SER A 184 7.46 27.77 4.11
CA SER A 184 6.71 29.00 3.85
C SER A 184 5.50 28.73 2.97
N VAL A 185 4.54 29.66 3.01
CA VAL A 185 3.32 29.61 2.21
C VAL A 185 3.08 30.98 1.60
N PHE A 186 2.48 30.99 0.42
CA PHE A 186 2.08 32.21 -0.27
C PHE A 186 0.72 32.00 -0.92
N LEU A 187 -0.05 33.09 -0.97
CA LEU A 187 -1.41 33.09 -1.49
C LEU A 187 -1.42 33.74 -2.87
N LEU A 188 -2.02 33.06 -3.84
CA LEU A 188 -2.23 33.54 -5.20
C LEU A 188 -3.74 33.60 -5.49
N GLN A 189 -4.14 34.25 -6.59
CA GLN A 189 -5.56 34.29 -6.97
C GLN A 189 -6.13 32.89 -7.23
N GLU A 190 -5.33 32.03 -7.86
CA GLU A 190 -5.74 30.70 -8.32
C GLU A 190 -5.39 29.58 -7.34
N GLY A 191 -4.89 29.89 -6.15
CA GLY A 191 -4.54 28.86 -5.19
C GLY A 191 -3.57 29.28 -4.10
N VAL A 192 -3.08 28.28 -3.38
CA VAL A 192 -2.09 28.44 -2.31
C VAL A 192 -0.82 27.72 -2.70
N GLY A 193 0.30 28.45 -2.77
CA GLY A 193 1.61 27.86 -2.94
C GLY A 193 2.28 27.61 -1.60
N CYS A 194 3.10 26.56 -1.53
CA CYS A 194 3.94 26.32 -0.37
C CYS A 194 5.32 25.83 -0.74
N LYS A 195 6.32 26.27 0.02
CA LYS A 195 7.69 25.79 -0.03
C LYS A 195 7.89 24.71 1.02
N MET A 196 8.39 23.55 0.60
CA MET A 196 8.78 22.47 1.50
C MET A 196 10.24 22.61 1.93
N GLN A 197 10.61 22.02 3.07
CA GLN A 197 12.02 21.99 3.53
C GLN A 197 13.00 21.31 2.56
N SER A 198 12.51 20.45 1.66
CA SER A 198 13.34 19.86 0.62
C SER A 198 12.54 19.37 -0.58
N VAL A 199 13.19 19.26 -1.74
CA VAL A 199 12.63 18.66 -2.97
C VAL A 199 12.10 17.24 -2.73
N VAL A 200 12.77 16.45 -1.89
CA VAL A 200 12.29 15.10 -1.52
C VAL A 200 10.93 15.15 -0.81
N ASP A 201 10.67 16.19 -0.01
CA ASP A 201 9.37 16.35 0.65
C ASP A 201 8.27 16.75 -0.34
N LYS A 202 8.62 17.60 -1.32
CA LYS A 202 7.77 17.88 -2.49
C LYS A 202 7.37 16.58 -3.19
N LEU A 203 8.35 15.75 -3.56
CA LEU A 203 8.11 14.49 -4.27
C LEU A 203 7.21 13.52 -3.49
N LYS A 204 7.43 13.40 -2.17
CA LYS A 204 6.58 12.58 -1.30
C LYS A 204 5.12 13.07 -1.29
N ILE A 205 4.90 14.38 -1.24
CA ILE A 205 3.55 14.94 -1.27
C ILE A 205 2.88 14.73 -2.63
N LEU A 206 3.60 14.88 -3.73
CA LEU A 206 3.07 14.61 -5.06
C LEU A 206 2.69 13.14 -5.22
N GLU A 207 3.55 12.22 -4.81
CA GLU A 207 3.28 10.78 -4.93
C GLU A 207 2.05 10.34 -4.10
N LEU A 208 1.93 10.81 -2.86
CA LEU A 208 0.90 10.34 -1.93
C LEU A 208 -0.38 11.17 -1.97
N GLY A 209 -0.29 12.41 -2.45
CA GLY A 209 -1.32 13.44 -2.29
C GLY A 209 -1.97 13.93 -3.59
N ARG A 210 -1.42 13.64 -4.78
CA ARG A 210 -1.92 14.21 -6.06
C ARG A 210 -3.41 13.92 -6.28
N ASP A 211 -3.84 12.68 -6.15
CA ASP A 211 -5.23 12.28 -6.39
C ASP A 211 -6.20 12.73 -5.28
N GLN A 212 -5.72 12.84 -4.04
CA GLN A 212 -6.55 13.13 -2.86
C GLN A 212 -6.67 14.63 -2.59
N LEU A 213 -5.59 15.38 -2.84
CA LEU A 213 -5.49 16.80 -2.52
C LEU A 213 -5.53 17.69 -3.76
N GLY A 214 -5.44 17.12 -4.97
CA GLY A 214 -5.32 17.89 -6.21
C GLY A 214 -4.07 18.78 -6.23
N VAL A 215 -3.07 18.45 -5.41
CA VAL A 215 -1.81 19.19 -5.33
C VAL A 215 -0.99 18.93 -6.59
N VAL A 216 -0.36 19.97 -7.12
CA VAL A 216 0.44 19.90 -8.34
C VAL A 216 1.84 20.46 -8.08
N ASP A 217 2.78 20.07 -8.95
CA ASP A 217 4.12 20.67 -8.93
C ASP A 217 4.00 22.13 -9.36
N TYR A 218 4.57 23.05 -8.57
CA TYR A 218 4.55 24.47 -8.91
C TYR A 218 5.33 24.74 -10.20
N ASP A 219 6.36 23.94 -10.48
CA ASP A 219 7.16 24.06 -11.70
C ASP A 219 6.28 23.79 -12.94
N GLU A 220 5.36 22.83 -12.89
CA GLU A 220 4.41 22.54 -13.98
C GLU A 220 3.40 23.67 -14.21
N VAL A 221 3.09 24.47 -13.17
CA VAL A 221 2.13 25.59 -13.25
C VAL A 221 2.74 26.82 -13.92
N LEU A 222 4.06 27.02 -13.80
CA LEU A 222 4.77 28.12 -14.47
C LEU A 222 5.00 27.87 -15.97
N PHE A 223 4.90 26.62 -16.44
CA PHE A 223 4.98 26.24 -17.85
C PHE A 223 3.62 26.25 -18.58
N ILE A 224 2.68 27.10 -18.17
CA ILE A 224 1.61 27.51 -19.08
C ILE A 224 2.26 28.49 -20.07
N PRO A 225 2.46 28.14 -21.36
CA PRO A 225 2.83 29.15 -22.35
C PRO A 225 1.73 30.20 -22.28
N GLY A 226 2.09 31.43 -21.90
CA GLY A 226 1.18 32.55 -21.99
C GLY A 226 0.56 32.57 -23.39
N PRO A 227 -0.70 33.03 -23.53
CA PRO A 227 -1.33 33.08 -24.84
C PRO A 227 -0.36 33.76 -25.79
N SER A 228 0.00 33.04 -26.86
CA SER A 228 0.78 33.57 -27.97
C SER A 228 0.14 34.90 -28.33
N ALA A 229 0.89 35.99 -28.14
CA ALA A 229 0.49 37.27 -28.68
C ALA A 229 0.55 37.11 -30.19
N ASP A 230 -0.61 36.87 -30.80
CA ASP A 230 -0.78 37.04 -32.23
C ASP A 230 -0.42 38.50 -32.56
N LEU A 231 0.71 38.67 -33.24
CA LEU A 231 1.11 39.84 -34.01
C LEU A 231 1.71 39.36 -35.33
#